data_AF-A0A9Q3GK67-F1
#
_entry.id   AF-A0A9Q3GK67-F1
#
_cell.length_a   1.000
_cell.length_b   1.000
_cell.length_c   1.000
_cell.angle_alpha   90.00
_cell.angle_beta   90.00
_cell.angle_gamma   90.00
#
_symmetry.space_group_name_H-M   'P 1'
#
loop_
_entity.id
_entity.type
_entity.pdbx_description
1 polymer ?
#
loop_
_entity_poly.entity_id
_entity_poly.type
_entity_poly.pdbx_seq_one_letter_code
_entity_poly.pdbx_strand_id
1 'polypeptide(L)'
;MKQKLIDLSSKYKSAFETDKEPLGSINVNEVDMILNVENSYPHILRRPAYPPITRAREASEVHIKELIYLEVSRKVGHDEQVEVTKDVIITWNNGKSRRVGEFKSIKTYTIPDR
;
A
#
# COMPACT_ATOMS: atom_id res chain seq x y z
N MET A 1 -28.11 16.20 -20.57
CA MET A 1 -27.33 15.84 -19.37
C MET A 1 -26.12 14.99 -19.72
N LYS A 2 -26.31 13.86 -20.44
CA LYS A 2 -25.23 12.96 -20.90
C LYS A 2 -24.12 13.65 -21.70
N GLN A 3 -24.47 14.53 -22.66
CA GLN A 3 -23.47 15.22 -23.48
C GLN A 3 -22.55 16.13 -22.65
N LYS A 4 -23.13 16.94 -21.75
CA LYS A 4 -22.36 17.78 -20.83
C LYS A 4 -21.38 16.98 -19.96
N LEU A 5 -21.77 15.79 -19.52
CA LEU A 5 -20.88 14.90 -18.75
C LEU A 5 -19.71 14.41 -19.60
N ILE A 6 -19.95 14.00 -20.84
CA ILE A 6 -18.89 13.56 -21.77
C ILE A 6 -17.94 14.72 -22.06
N ASP A 7 -18.47 15.92 -22.32
CA ASP A 7 -17.66 17.11 -22.59
C ASP A 7 -16.80 17.48 -21.36
N LEU A 8 -17.36 17.36 -20.15
CA LEU A 8 -16.66 17.62 -18.88
C LEU A 8 -15.56 16.57 -18.63
N SER A 9 -15.85 15.28 -18.81
CA SER A 9 -14.89 14.20 -18.66
C SER A 9 -13.76 14.30 -19.68
N SER A 10 -14.07 14.69 -20.91
CA SER A 10 -13.06 14.93 -21.95
C SER A 10 -12.17 16.13 -21.61
N LYS A 11 -12.77 17.23 -21.13
CA LYS A 11 -12.03 18.43 -20.70
C LYS A 11 -11.07 18.15 -19.55
N TYR A 12 -11.48 17.35 -18.57
CA TYR A 12 -10.67 17.01 -17.38
C TYR A 12 -10.12 15.59 -17.42
N LYS A 13 -9.84 15.03 -18.61
CA LYS A 13 -9.42 13.64 -18.78
C LYS A 13 -8.25 13.20 -17.90
N SER A 14 -7.32 14.11 -17.59
CA SER A 14 -6.13 13.85 -16.76
C SER A 14 -6.42 13.80 -15.26
N ALA A 15 -7.61 14.22 -14.84
CA ALA A 15 -8.09 14.11 -13.47
C ALA A 15 -8.73 12.74 -13.19
N PHE A 16 -8.89 11.90 -14.21
CA PHE A 16 -9.43 10.55 -14.09
C PHE A 16 -8.32 9.52 -14.24
N GLU A 17 -8.45 8.41 -13.52
CA GLU A 17 -7.63 7.22 -13.74
C GLU A 17 -7.90 6.67 -15.14
N THR A 18 -6.85 6.26 -15.85
CA THR A 18 -6.95 5.64 -17.17
C THR A 18 -6.11 4.37 -17.21
N ASP A 19 -6.31 3.51 -18.22
CA ASP A 19 -5.50 2.31 -18.39
C ASP A 19 -4.00 2.60 -18.54
N LYS A 20 -3.63 3.83 -18.95
CA LYS A 20 -2.25 4.29 -19.08
C LYS A 20 -1.71 4.97 -17.83
N GLU A 21 -2.59 5.61 -17.07
CA GLU A 21 -2.30 6.32 -15.82
C GLU A 21 -3.25 5.79 -14.74
N PRO A 22 -3.02 4.55 -14.25
CA PRO A 22 -3.94 3.86 -13.35
C PRO A 22 -4.03 4.50 -11.97
N LEU A 23 -3.07 5.35 -11.61
CA LEU A 23 -3.11 6.18 -10.41
C LEU A 23 -3.45 7.64 -10.71
N GLY A 24 -3.69 7.99 -11.98
CA GLY A 24 -3.85 9.37 -12.45
C GLY A 24 -2.55 10.19 -12.34
N SER A 25 -2.69 11.52 -12.42
CA SER A 25 -1.59 12.49 -12.34
C SER A 25 -1.26 12.87 -10.89
N ILE A 26 -0.82 11.90 -10.08
CA ILE A 26 -0.45 12.15 -8.67
C ILE A 26 0.93 12.80 -8.59
N ASN A 27 1.00 13.94 -7.89
CA ASN A 27 2.27 14.48 -7.40
C ASN A 27 2.67 13.70 -6.14
N VAL A 28 3.77 12.94 -6.23
CA VAL A 28 4.31 12.19 -5.10
C VAL A 28 4.99 13.19 -4.16
N ASN A 29 4.45 13.34 -2.96
CA ASN A 29 5.14 14.01 -1.86
C ASN A 29 5.77 12.94 -0.98
N GLU A 30 7.07 13.04 -0.74
CA GLU A 30 7.75 12.23 0.28
C GLU A 30 7.31 12.70 1.67
N VAL A 31 6.99 11.75 2.54
CA VAL A 31 6.55 12.03 3.91
C VAL A 31 7.48 11.33 4.88
N ASP A 32 8.14 12.11 5.73
CA ASP A 32 8.94 11.60 6.81
C ASP A 32 8.04 11.18 7.98
N MET A 33 8.06 9.89 8.31
CA MET A 33 7.38 9.38 9.49
C MET A 33 8.35 9.31 10.67
N ILE A 34 8.09 10.13 11.69
CA ILE A 34 8.88 10.13 12.93
C ILE A 34 8.28 9.16 13.94
N LEU A 35 9.12 8.28 14.48
CA LEU A 35 8.74 7.36 15.55
C LEU A 35 9.20 7.90 16.91
N ASN A 36 8.42 7.61 17.97
CA ASN A 36 8.74 7.96 19.36
C ASN A 36 9.69 6.97 20.05
N VAL A 37 10.31 6.08 19.28
CA VAL A 37 11.26 5.06 19.72
C VAL A 37 12.48 5.10 18.81
N GLU A 38 13.66 4.95 19.41
CA GLU A 38 14.94 4.94 18.70
C GLU A 38 15.34 3.52 18.26
N ASN A 39 16.47 3.42 17.54
CA ASN A 39 16.96 2.17 16.98
C ASN A 39 17.19 1.11 18.07
N SER A 40 16.90 -0.15 17.75
CA SER A 40 16.42 -1.24 18.62
C SER A 40 14.89 -1.27 18.81
N TYR A 41 14.16 -1.16 17.69
CA TYR A 41 12.70 -1.16 17.68
C TYR A 41 12.08 -2.30 18.51
N PRO A 42 10.93 -2.05 19.18
CA PRO A 42 10.20 -3.08 19.90
C PRO A 42 9.96 -4.34 19.06
N HIS A 43 10.00 -5.53 19.67
CA HIS A 43 9.78 -6.80 18.94
C HIS A 43 8.46 -6.82 18.16
N ILE A 44 7.43 -6.11 18.63
CA ILE A 44 6.15 -5.95 17.92
C ILE A 44 6.32 -5.28 16.55
N LEU A 45 7.33 -4.42 16.36
CA LEU A 45 7.70 -3.78 15.09
C LEU A 45 8.53 -4.67 14.16
N ARG A 46 9.10 -5.77 14.68
CA ARG A 46 10.01 -6.67 13.95
C ARG A 46 9.45 -8.08 13.76
N ARG A 47 8.14 -8.28 13.96
CA ARG A 47 7.55 -9.61 13.84
C ARG A 47 7.59 -10.07 12.39
N PRO A 48 8.00 -11.32 12.12
CA PRO A 48 7.86 -11.90 10.80
C PRO A 48 6.37 -12.10 10.49
N ALA A 49 6.01 -11.95 9.22
CA ALA A 49 4.64 -12.19 8.78
C ALA A 49 4.20 -13.63 9.09
N TYR A 50 2.98 -13.78 9.60
CA TYR A 50 2.39 -15.09 9.78
C TYR A 50 2.33 -15.87 8.45
N PRO A 51 2.67 -17.17 8.41
CA PRO A 51 2.65 -17.95 7.18
C PRO A 51 1.24 -18.02 6.59
N PRO A 52 1.02 -17.56 5.35
CA PRO A 52 -0.30 -17.59 4.74
C PRO A 52 -0.67 -19.01 4.30
N ILE A 53 -1.94 -19.40 4.48
CA ILE A 53 -2.52 -20.59 3.84
C ILE A 53 -2.48 -20.45 2.31
N THR A 54 -2.43 -21.57 1.58
CA THR A 54 -2.22 -21.60 0.10
C THR A 54 -3.08 -20.60 -0.68
N ARG A 55 -4.40 -20.59 -0.43
CA ARG A 55 -5.33 -19.65 -1.07
C ARG A 55 -5.02 -18.18 -0.77
N ALA A 56 -4.59 -17.87 0.45
CA ALA A 56 -4.19 -16.51 0.82
C ALA A 56 -2.85 -16.13 0.19
N ARG A 57 -1.92 -17.08 0.06
CA ARG A 57 -0.64 -16.88 -0.62
C ARG A 57 -0.83 -16.51 -2.09
N GLU A 58 -1.64 -17.28 -2.82
CA GLU A 58 -1.95 -17.04 -4.23
C GLU A 58 -2.61 -15.68 -4.45
N ALA A 59 -3.62 -15.35 -3.65
CA ALA A 59 -4.26 -14.03 -3.70
C ALA A 59 -3.26 -12.90 -3.39
N SER A 60 -2.40 -13.10 -2.38
CA SER A 60 -1.37 -12.14 -1.98
C SER A 60 -0.37 -11.88 -3.11
N GLU A 61 0.06 -12.92 -3.84
CA GLU A 61 0.97 -12.79 -4.98
C GLU A 61 0.37 -11.96 -6.12
N VAL A 62 -0.92 -12.13 -6.42
CA VAL A 62 -1.62 -11.32 -7.42
C VAL A 62 -1.59 -9.84 -7.02
N HIS A 63 -1.97 -9.54 -5.77
CA HIS A 63 -1.96 -8.16 -5.26
C HIS A 63 -0.56 -7.55 -5.22
N ILE A 64 0.48 -8.31 -4.84
CA ILE A 64 1.87 -7.83 -4.84
C ILE A 64 2.31 -7.47 -6.26
N LYS A 65 2.03 -8.34 -7.23
CA LYS A 65 2.39 -8.09 -8.64
C LYS A 65 1.73 -6.81 -9.17
N GLU A 66 0.45 -6.60 -8.84
CA GLU A 66 -0.26 -5.39 -9.22
C GLU A 66 0.33 -4.14 -8.56
N LEU A 67 0.64 -4.18 -7.26
CA LEU A 67 1.25 -3.05 -6.56
C LEU A 67 2.67 -2.72 -7.06
N ILE A 68 3.44 -3.73 -7.48
CA ILE A 68 4.74 -3.51 -8.13
C ILE A 68 4.57 -2.89 -9.52
N TYR A 69 3.60 -3.37 -10.30
CA TYR A 69 3.30 -2.82 -11.62
C TYR A 69 2.85 -1.35 -11.55
N LEU A 70 2.10 -0.99 -10.51
CA LEU A 70 1.66 0.38 -10.24
C LEU A 70 2.74 1.26 -9.57
N GLU A 71 3.94 0.74 -9.35
CA GLU A 71 5.05 1.43 -8.65
C GLU A 71 4.70 1.89 -7.21
N VAL A 72 3.66 1.32 -6.61
CA VAL A 72 3.25 1.57 -5.22
C VAL A 72 4.10 0.77 -4.23
N SER A 73 4.61 -0.38 -4.67
CA SER A 73 5.48 -1.25 -3.86
C SER A 73 6.73 -1.63 -4.65
N ARG A 74 7.85 -1.76 -3.95
CA ARG A 74 9.10 -2.23 -4.55
C ARG A 74 9.73 -3.34 -3.73
N LYS A 75 10.62 -4.09 -4.37
CA LYS A 75 11.53 -4.98 -3.65
C LYS A 75 12.58 -4.13 -2.94
N VAL A 76 12.81 -4.43 -1.66
CA VAL A 76 13.93 -3.88 -0.89
C VAL A 76 15.22 -4.55 -1.36
N GLY A 77 16.26 -3.76 -1.64
CA GLY A 77 17.56 -4.22 -2.10
C GLY A 77 18.29 -5.12 -1.09
N HIS A 78 19.32 -5.84 -1.53
CA HIS A 78 20.08 -6.73 -0.65
C HIS A 78 20.77 -5.98 0.49
N ASP A 79 21.26 -4.77 0.22
CA ASP A 79 22.01 -3.96 1.17
C ASP A 79 21.11 -3.00 1.98
N GLU A 80 19.80 -3.02 1.74
CA GLU A 80 18.84 -2.19 2.46
C GLU A 80 18.35 -2.94 3.71
N GLN A 81 18.57 -2.34 4.89
CA GLN A 81 18.10 -2.91 6.14
C GLN A 81 16.60 -2.68 6.33
N VAL A 82 15.84 -3.77 6.51
CA VAL A 82 14.43 -3.69 6.91
C VAL A 82 14.35 -3.64 8.43
N GLU A 83 14.07 -2.46 8.97
CA GLU A 83 14.00 -2.27 10.42
C GLU A 83 12.61 -2.55 11.01
N VAL A 84 11.56 -2.41 10.20
CA VAL A 84 10.17 -2.60 10.60
C VAL A 84 9.49 -3.55 9.63
N THR A 85 8.86 -4.59 10.17
CA THR A 85 8.09 -5.59 9.42
C THR A 85 6.69 -5.69 10.03
N LYS A 86 5.67 -5.66 9.16
CA LYS A 86 4.27 -5.80 9.54
C LYS A 86 3.61 -6.93 8.77
N ASP A 87 2.72 -7.61 9.47
CA ASP A 87 1.89 -8.64 8.90
C ASP A 87 0.90 -8.03 7.91
N VAL A 88 0.57 -8.83 6.91
CA VAL A 88 -0.45 -8.53 5.93
C VAL A 88 -1.43 -9.68 5.90
N ILE A 89 -2.72 -9.35 5.99
CA ILE A 89 -3.82 -10.30 6.02
C ILE A 89 -4.60 -10.18 4.71
N ILE A 90 -5.08 -11.31 4.21
CA ILE A 90 -6.02 -11.35 3.09
C ILE A 90 -7.44 -11.48 3.63
N THR A 91 -8.31 -10.53 3.30
CA THR A 91 -9.73 -10.58 3.61
C THR A 91 -10.53 -10.88 2.34
N TRP A 92 -11.65 -11.57 2.50
CA TRP A 92 -12.51 -11.98 1.39
C TRP A 92 -13.90 -11.39 1.56
N ASN A 93 -14.43 -10.80 0.48
CA ASN A 93 -15.80 -10.31 0.42
C ASN A 93 -16.36 -10.49 -0.99
N ASN A 94 -17.57 -11.05 -1.12
CA ASN A 94 -18.25 -11.29 -2.40
C ASN A 94 -17.35 -11.96 -3.46
N GLY A 95 -16.59 -12.98 -3.05
CA GLY A 95 -15.67 -13.72 -3.93
C GLY A 95 -14.38 -12.98 -4.30
N LYS A 96 -14.20 -11.72 -3.87
CA LYS A 96 -13.01 -10.91 -4.12
C LYS A 96 -12.12 -10.86 -2.90
N SER A 97 -10.80 -10.92 -3.11
CA SER A 97 -9.81 -10.75 -2.05
C SER A 97 -9.33 -9.30 -1.94
N ARG A 98 -8.91 -8.91 -0.74
CA ARG A 98 -8.26 -7.63 -0.44
C ARG A 98 -7.05 -7.87 0.46
N ARG A 99 -5.97 -7.15 0.20
CA ARG A 99 -4.76 -7.15 1.01
C ARG A 99 -4.86 -6.04 2.07
N VAL A 100 -4.68 -6.38 3.34
CA VAL A 100 -4.83 -5.44 4.48
C VAL A 100 -3.59 -5.50 5.35
N GLY A 101 -2.90 -4.37 5.55
CA GLY A 101 -1.73 -4.30 6.43
C GLY A 101 -2.12 -4.09 7.90
N GLU A 102 -1.39 -4.75 8.81
CA GLU A 102 -1.57 -4.57 10.26
C GLU A 102 -0.72 -3.40 10.78
N PHE A 103 -1.26 -2.19 10.71
CA PHE A 103 -0.52 -0.97 11.09
C PHE A 103 -0.76 -0.49 12.54
N LYS A 104 -1.53 -1.23 13.33
CA LYS A 104 -1.92 -0.80 14.70
C LYS A 104 -0.71 -0.50 15.57
N SER A 105 0.30 -1.36 15.53
CA SER A 105 1.50 -1.20 16.32
C SER A 105 2.38 -0.05 15.81
N ILE A 106 2.50 0.16 14.49
CA ILE A 106 3.22 1.34 13.96
C ILE A 106 2.54 2.63 14.47
N LYS A 107 1.21 2.71 14.38
CA LYS A 107 0.45 3.87 14.83
C LYS A 107 0.70 4.24 16.30
N THR A 108 0.96 3.26 17.17
CA THR A 108 1.29 3.49 18.58
C THR A 108 2.64 4.18 18.77
N TYR A 109 3.57 3.96 17.84
CA TYR A 109 4.91 4.53 17.89
C TYR A 109 5.08 5.75 16.96
N THR A 110 4.12 6.04 16.08
CA THR A 110 4.17 7.23 15.22
C THR A 110 3.85 8.50 16.00
N ILE A 111 4.70 9.51 15.88
CA ILE A 111 4.43 10.86 16.39
C ILE A 111 3.47 11.55 15.41
N PRO A 112 2.29 12.02 15.86
CA PRO A 112 1.40 12.80 14.99
C PRO A 112 2.09 14.07 14.51
N ASP A 113 1.94 14.36 13.22
CA ASP A 113 2.29 15.67 12.68
C ASP A 113 1.48 16.76 13.39
N ARG A 114 2.12 17.87 13.75
CA ARG A 114 1.53 18.94 14.59
C ARG A 114 1.18 20.17 13.77
#